data_AF-A0A6G3MJU7-F1
#
_entry.id   AF-A0A6G3MJU7-F1
#
_cell.length_a   1.000
_cell.length_b   1.000
_cell.length_c   1.000
_cell.angle_alpha   90.00
_cell.angle_beta   90.00
_cell.angle_gamma   90.00
#
_symmetry.space_group_name_H-M   'P 1'
#
loop_
_entity.id
_entity.type
_entity.pdbx_description
1 polymer ?
#
loop_
_entity_poly.entity_id
_entity_poly.type
_entity_poly.pdbx_seq_one_letter_code
_entity_poly.pdbx_strand_id
1 'polypeptide(L)'
;IAESIIFYLYASSLFTTAYFQELNIERVDMEEYLCCLPSDKKFKRSEITFHGKRPEFKQNLIMIMPTILRTVDGFENFTYIVRTVNSIMAGAQDIHLIILIGHTETEKKEFILNLLLGSFKNYIENGNIHIIELNKNDFIKPNYIFPNDFKDSDRRVLGRLTHNLHLAFLFEYSAGFSSHILQLEDDIIADTNYLEIIKSILKACKNEVWTHLKFSAYFGDI
;
A
#
# COMPACT_ATOMS: atom_id res chain seq x y z
N ILE A 1 22.67 1.95 2.71
CA ILE A 1 22.56 1.15 1.47
C ILE A 1 21.09 1.22 1.10
N ALA A 2 20.75 2.07 0.13
CA ALA A 2 19.38 2.19 -0.36
C ALA A 2 19.03 0.85 -1.00
N GLU A 3 18.16 0.08 -0.34
CA GLU A 3 17.59 -1.12 -0.92
C GLU A 3 16.70 -0.68 -2.09
N SER A 4 16.84 -1.37 -3.21
CA SER A 4 16.27 -1.05 -4.51
C SER A 4 14.78 -0.76 -4.44
N ILE A 5 14.36 0.41 -4.94
CA ILE A 5 12.94 0.73 -5.17
C ILE A 5 12.44 -0.20 -6.28
N ILE A 6 11.65 -1.21 -5.91
CA ILE A 6 10.95 -2.05 -6.89
C ILE A 6 9.55 -1.47 -7.04
N PHE A 7 9.29 -0.76 -8.14
CA PHE A 7 7.94 -0.33 -8.49
C PHE A 7 7.16 -1.53 -9.04
N TYR A 8 6.26 -2.10 -8.24
CA TYR A 8 5.23 -3.00 -8.76
C TYR A 8 4.02 -2.16 -9.21
N LEU A 9 3.89 -1.95 -10.52
CA LEU A 9 2.65 -1.50 -11.14
C LEU A 9 1.76 -2.74 -11.34
N TYR A 10 0.70 -2.85 -10.54
CA TYR A 10 -0.32 -3.89 -10.74
C TYR A 10 -1.44 -3.32 -11.62
N ALA A 11 -1.62 -3.90 -12.81
CA ALA A 11 -2.79 -3.66 -13.65
C ALA A 11 -3.81 -4.78 -13.39
N SER A 12 -5.00 -4.42 -12.92
CA SER A 12 -6.11 -5.37 -12.79
C SER A 12 -6.46 -5.92 -14.17
N SER A 13 -6.19 -7.20 -14.40
CA SER A 13 -6.41 -7.87 -15.69
C SER A 13 -7.86 -8.34 -15.84
N LEU A 14 -8.82 -7.44 -15.75
CA LEU A 14 -10.18 -7.66 -16.22
C LEU A 14 -10.68 -6.34 -16.81
N PHE A 15 -11.04 -6.39 -18.10
CA PHE A 15 -11.70 -5.39 -18.94
C PHE A 15 -10.89 -4.83 -20.13
N THR A 16 -11.53 -5.08 -21.26
CA THR A 16 -11.21 -4.81 -22.66
C THR A 16 -11.00 -3.34 -22.99
N THR A 17 -10.19 -3.13 -24.04
CA THR A 17 -10.01 -1.91 -24.83
C THR A 17 -11.24 -0.99 -24.90
N ALA A 18 -11.21 0.16 -24.21
CA ALA A 18 -11.98 1.36 -24.56
C ALA A 18 -11.39 2.62 -23.90
N TYR A 19 -11.22 3.65 -24.74
CA TYR A 19 -11.18 5.10 -24.47
C TYR A 19 -10.65 5.62 -23.11
N PHE A 20 -9.46 6.24 -23.16
CA PHE A 20 -8.94 7.14 -22.13
C PHE A 20 -9.66 8.50 -22.24
N GLN A 21 -10.96 8.57 -21.96
CA GLN A 21 -11.65 9.85 -21.72
C GLN A 21 -13.07 9.73 -21.15
N GLU A 22 -13.41 8.63 -20.47
CA GLU A 22 -14.63 8.62 -19.67
C GLU A 22 -14.29 9.06 -18.25
N LEU A 23 -15.02 10.06 -17.77
CA LEU A 23 -15.15 10.34 -16.34
C LEU A 23 -15.34 8.99 -15.63
N ASN A 24 -14.52 8.67 -14.63
CA ASN A 24 -14.66 7.40 -13.91
C ASN A 24 -16.03 7.37 -13.20
N ILE A 25 -17.02 6.77 -13.85
CA ILE A 25 -18.39 6.62 -13.33
C ILE A 25 -18.53 5.28 -12.58
N GLU A 26 -17.55 4.38 -12.70
CA GLU A 26 -17.52 3.11 -11.98
C GLU A 26 -17.37 3.37 -10.48
N ARG A 27 -18.41 3.02 -9.71
CA ARG A 27 -18.40 3.11 -8.25
C ARG A 27 -17.51 2.01 -7.67
N VAL A 28 -16.81 2.36 -6.60
CA VAL A 28 -16.07 1.37 -5.82
C VAL A 28 -17.04 0.49 -5.05
N ASP A 29 -16.92 -0.83 -5.18
CA ASP A 29 -17.70 -1.79 -4.39
C ASP A 29 -17.13 -1.89 -2.98
N MET A 30 -17.89 -1.42 -1.98
CA MET A 30 -17.46 -1.47 -0.59
C MET A 30 -17.87 -2.76 0.14
N GLU A 31 -18.74 -3.55 -0.46
CA GLU A 31 -19.27 -4.80 0.10
C GLU A 31 -18.51 -6.04 -0.39
N GLU A 32 -17.56 -5.84 -1.30
CA GLU A 32 -16.62 -6.86 -1.74
C GLU A 32 -15.88 -7.48 -0.53
N TYR A 33 -15.85 -8.82 -0.53
CA TYR A 33 -15.08 -9.58 0.44
C TYR A 33 -13.61 -9.61 0.03
N LEU A 34 -12.74 -9.15 0.92
CA LEU A 34 -11.30 -9.27 0.79
C LEU A 34 -10.90 -10.75 0.96
N CYS A 35 -9.95 -11.19 0.12
CA CYS A 35 -9.35 -12.53 0.16
C CYS A 35 -8.81 -12.91 1.54
N CYS A 36 -8.75 -14.22 1.78
CA CYS A 36 -8.52 -14.86 3.06
C CYS A 36 -7.16 -14.48 3.66
N LEU A 37 -7.18 -13.74 4.77
CA LEU A 37 -6.05 -13.72 5.70
C LEU A 37 -5.83 -15.16 6.22
N PRO A 38 -4.65 -15.50 6.78
CA PRO A 38 -4.31 -16.88 7.21
C PRO A 38 -5.29 -17.54 8.20
N SER A 39 -6.25 -16.78 8.73
CA SER A 39 -7.32 -17.23 9.62
C SER A 39 -8.59 -17.72 8.90
N ASP A 40 -8.61 -17.78 7.56
CA ASP A 40 -9.81 -18.01 6.71
C ASP A 40 -10.94 -17.00 6.92
N LYS A 41 -10.70 -15.97 7.73
CA LYS A 41 -11.66 -14.90 8.00
C LYS A 41 -11.74 -14.01 6.76
N LYS A 42 -12.93 -13.95 6.19
CA LYS A 42 -13.27 -13.00 5.13
C LYS A 42 -13.74 -11.71 5.77
N PHE A 43 -13.26 -10.60 5.24
CA PHE A 43 -13.63 -9.26 5.69
C PHE A 43 -14.29 -8.54 4.56
N LYS A 44 -15.35 -7.78 4.84
CA LYS A 44 -15.79 -6.79 3.86
C LYS A 44 -14.86 -5.61 3.91
N ARG A 45 -14.63 -4.98 2.76
CA ARG A 45 -13.88 -3.72 2.70
C ARG A 45 -14.49 -2.64 3.60
N SER A 46 -15.82 -2.63 3.74
CA SER A 46 -16.56 -1.74 4.64
C SER A 46 -16.24 -1.93 6.13
N GLU A 47 -15.77 -3.12 6.56
CA GLU A 47 -15.47 -3.46 7.96
C GLU A 47 -14.07 -3.01 8.42
N ILE A 48 -13.18 -2.67 7.47
CA ILE A 48 -11.81 -2.25 7.79
C ILE A 48 -11.83 -0.84 8.39
N THR A 49 -11.16 -0.67 9.54
CA THR A 49 -10.96 0.63 10.20
C THR A 49 -10.14 1.56 9.32
N PHE A 50 -10.64 2.78 9.11
CA PHE A 50 -9.97 3.76 8.27
C PHE A 50 -10.19 5.20 8.75
N HIS A 51 -9.34 6.11 8.28
CA HIS A 51 -9.40 7.56 8.52
C HIS A 51 -9.26 8.32 7.21
N GLY A 52 -9.95 9.46 7.12
CA GLY A 52 -10.08 10.22 5.87
C GLY A 52 -11.30 9.80 5.06
N LYS A 53 -11.21 9.91 3.74
CA LYS A 53 -12.29 9.53 2.82
C LYS A 53 -11.84 8.43 1.89
N ARG A 54 -12.74 7.51 1.56
CA ARG A 54 -12.54 6.50 0.52
C ARG A 54 -12.89 7.10 -0.85
N PRO A 55 -12.28 6.62 -1.95
CA PRO A 55 -12.70 7.03 -3.28
C PRO A 55 -14.11 6.47 -3.54
N GLU A 56 -15.09 7.33 -3.84
CA GLU A 56 -16.44 6.87 -4.22
C GLU A 56 -16.43 6.26 -5.63
N PHE A 57 -15.57 6.80 -6.49
CA PHE A 57 -15.41 6.39 -7.88
C PHE A 57 -13.99 5.88 -8.09
N LYS A 58 -13.85 4.94 -9.02
CA LYS A 58 -12.55 4.41 -9.45
C LYS A 58 -11.62 5.55 -9.86
N GLN A 59 -10.36 5.47 -9.48
CA GLN A 59 -9.34 6.46 -9.80
C GLN A 59 -8.46 5.97 -10.96
N ASN A 60 -7.80 6.89 -11.66
CA ASN A 60 -6.85 6.47 -12.71
C ASN A 60 -5.55 5.90 -12.12
N LEU A 61 -5.11 6.46 -11.00
CA LEU A 61 -3.91 6.06 -10.29
C LEU A 61 -4.14 6.26 -8.80
N ILE A 62 -3.78 5.26 -8.00
CA ILE A 62 -3.64 5.41 -6.55
C ILE A 62 -2.24 4.99 -6.14
N MET A 63 -1.84 5.45 -4.96
CA MET A 63 -0.57 5.06 -4.35
C MET A 63 -0.85 4.30 -3.07
N ILE A 64 -0.11 3.23 -2.84
CA ILE A 64 -0.24 2.40 -1.63
C ILE A 64 1.11 2.30 -0.94
N MET A 65 1.09 2.34 0.39
CA MET A 65 2.31 2.30 1.17
C MET A 65 2.04 1.75 2.58
N PRO A 66 2.71 0.67 3.01
CA PRO A 66 2.69 0.27 4.40
C PRO A 66 3.69 1.11 5.19
N THR A 67 3.41 1.35 6.47
CA THR A 67 4.39 1.97 7.38
C THR A 67 4.38 1.32 8.76
N ILE A 68 5.58 1.22 9.34
CA ILE A 68 5.79 0.76 10.71
C ILE A 68 6.67 1.74 11.44
N LEU A 69 6.35 2.05 12.70
CA LEU A 69 7.20 2.85 13.57
C LEU A 69 8.57 2.19 13.73
N ARG A 70 9.61 2.95 13.42
CA ARG A 70 11.01 2.52 13.47
C ARG A 70 11.68 3.07 14.73
N THR A 71 12.65 2.34 15.27
CA THR A 71 13.48 2.82 16.37
C THR A 71 14.90 3.04 15.88
N VAL A 72 15.47 4.22 16.14
CA VAL A 72 16.87 4.57 15.85
C VAL A 72 17.51 4.99 17.17
N ASP A 73 18.62 4.37 17.53
CA ASP A 73 19.36 4.63 18.78
C ASP A 73 18.50 4.57 20.06
N GLY A 74 17.48 3.72 20.06
CA GLY A 74 16.56 3.54 21.19
C GLY A 74 15.36 4.50 21.20
N PHE A 75 15.28 5.42 20.24
CA PHE A 75 14.18 6.40 20.14
C PHE A 75 13.30 6.12 18.93
N GLU A 76 12.01 6.39 19.07
CA GLU A 76 11.06 6.32 17.97
C GLU A 76 11.41 7.37 16.92
N ASN A 77 11.73 6.90 15.71
CA ASN A 77 11.95 7.74 14.56
C ASN A 77 10.68 7.70 13.71
N PHE A 78 10.17 8.87 13.35
CA PHE A 78 9.00 9.05 12.50
C PHE A 78 9.24 10.08 11.39
N THR A 79 10.47 10.60 11.32
CA THR A 79 10.82 11.65 10.35
C THR A 79 10.75 11.15 8.91
N TYR A 80 11.03 9.87 8.68
CA TYR A 80 11.02 9.25 7.35
C TYR A 80 9.61 9.34 6.73
N ILE A 81 8.57 8.87 7.42
CA ILE A 81 7.19 8.87 6.88
C ILE A 81 6.67 10.29 6.65
N VAL A 82 6.97 11.22 7.57
CA VAL A 82 6.56 12.63 7.41
C VAL A 82 7.24 13.26 6.20
N ARG A 83 8.53 12.99 5.97
CA ARG A 83 9.25 13.49 4.79
C ARG A 83 8.72 12.88 3.50
N THR A 84 8.46 11.58 3.50
CA THR A 84 7.91 10.84 2.36
C THR A 84 6.56 11.41 1.96
N VAL A 85 5.59 11.44 2.87
CA VAL A 85 4.23 11.94 2.59
C VAL A 85 4.26 13.41 2.17
N ASN A 86 5.07 14.26 2.82
CA ASN A 86 5.24 15.65 2.39
C ASN A 86 5.74 15.75 0.94
N SER A 87 6.77 14.98 0.57
CA SER A 87 7.32 15.02 -0.79
C SER A 87 6.32 14.57 -1.84
N ILE A 88 5.54 13.52 -1.55
CA ILE A 88 4.50 12.99 -2.46
C ILE A 88 3.39 14.04 -2.65
N MET A 89 2.87 14.60 -1.55
CA MET A 89 1.76 15.56 -1.60
C MET A 89 2.18 16.91 -2.19
N ALA A 90 3.44 17.33 -2.01
CA ALA A 90 3.95 18.56 -2.62
C ALA A 90 3.95 18.52 -4.15
N GLY A 91 4.21 17.35 -4.75
CA GLY A 91 4.28 17.19 -6.20
C GLY A 91 2.93 16.92 -6.88
N ALA A 92 1.83 16.72 -6.13
CA ALA A 92 0.53 16.43 -6.73
C ALA A 92 -0.67 16.46 -5.75
N GLN A 93 -1.68 17.24 -6.10
CA GLN A 93 -2.94 17.36 -5.34
C GLN A 93 -4.04 16.37 -5.80
N ASP A 94 -3.88 15.72 -6.96
CA ASP A 94 -4.89 14.81 -7.53
C ASP A 94 -4.56 13.32 -7.29
N ILE A 95 -3.85 13.01 -6.21
CA ILE A 95 -3.50 11.63 -5.83
C ILE A 95 -4.34 11.21 -4.64
N HIS A 96 -4.74 9.94 -4.67
CA HIS A 96 -5.26 9.22 -3.52
C HIS A 96 -4.19 8.26 -2.99
N LEU A 97 -3.60 8.59 -1.84
CA LEU A 97 -2.58 7.81 -1.16
C LEU A 97 -3.22 7.01 -0.03
N ILE A 98 -3.07 5.69 -0.07
CA ILE A 98 -3.53 4.76 0.96
C ILE A 98 -2.32 4.35 1.82
N ILE A 99 -2.39 4.64 3.11
CA ILE A 99 -1.34 4.33 4.07
C ILE A 99 -1.85 3.26 5.02
N LEU A 100 -1.19 2.10 5.06
CA LEU A 100 -1.46 1.06 6.06
C LEU A 100 -0.54 1.24 7.26
N ILE A 101 -1.11 1.35 8.46
CA ILE A 101 -0.36 1.26 9.72
C ILE A 101 -0.14 -0.22 10.05
N GLY A 102 1.08 -0.70 9.81
CA GLY A 102 1.49 -2.11 9.95
C GLY A 102 1.87 -2.54 11.37
N HIS A 103 1.16 -2.05 12.39
CA HIS A 103 1.36 -2.45 13.79
C HIS A 103 0.13 -3.15 14.34
N THR A 104 0.33 -4.05 15.32
CA THR A 104 -0.77 -4.67 16.07
C THR A 104 -0.93 -4.07 17.47
N GLU A 105 0.14 -3.44 17.97
CA GLU A 105 0.24 -2.80 19.26
C GLU A 105 -0.46 -1.43 19.23
N THR A 106 -1.49 -1.27 20.07
CA THR A 106 -2.32 -0.06 20.11
C THR A 106 -1.51 1.22 20.26
N GLU A 107 -0.53 1.25 21.16
CA GLU A 107 0.32 2.43 21.41
C GLU A 107 1.05 2.90 20.14
N LYS A 108 1.68 1.97 19.40
CA LYS A 108 2.41 2.31 18.17
C LYS A 108 1.46 2.74 17.04
N LYS A 109 0.27 2.14 16.98
CA LYS A 109 -0.76 2.53 16.01
C LYS A 109 -1.23 3.96 16.28
N GLU A 110 -1.61 4.24 17.53
CA GLU A 110 -2.05 5.57 17.96
C GLU A 110 -0.97 6.62 17.75
N PHE A 111 0.30 6.29 18.01
CA PHE A 111 1.41 7.18 17.75
C PHE A 111 1.49 7.61 16.27
N ILE A 112 1.54 6.64 15.34
CA ILE A 112 1.60 6.95 13.90
C ILE A 112 0.34 7.66 13.44
N LEU A 113 -0.83 7.19 13.88
CA LEU A 113 -2.10 7.78 13.49
C LEU A 113 -2.16 9.26 13.90
N ASN A 114 -1.86 9.58 15.17
CA ASN A 114 -1.89 10.95 15.68
C ASN A 114 -0.87 11.83 14.96
N LEU A 115 0.31 11.29 14.65
CA LEU A 115 1.32 12.00 13.86
C LEU A 115 0.80 12.35 12.46
N LEU A 116 0.20 11.39 11.75
CA LEU A 116 -0.32 11.59 10.40
C LEU A 116 -1.53 12.54 10.40
N LEU A 117 -2.45 12.38 11.34
CA LEU A 117 -3.60 13.27 11.53
C LEU A 117 -3.15 14.71 11.83
N GLY A 118 -2.14 14.88 12.70
CA GLY A 118 -1.60 16.20 13.05
C GLY A 118 -0.83 16.86 11.90
N SER A 119 -0.07 16.07 11.13
CA SER A 119 0.80 16.60 10.08
C SER A 119 0.06 16.84 8.75
N PHE A 120 -0.98 16.06 8.45
CA PHE A 120 -1.61 16.02 7.12
C PHE A 120 -3.15 16.17 7.14
N LYS A 121 -3.69 16.76 8.21
CA LYS A 121 -5.14 16.96 8.40
C LYS A 121 -5.90 17.37 7.14
N ASN A 122 -5.44 18.42 6.45
CA ASN A 122 -6.11 18.94 5.26
C ASN A 122 -6.18 17.92 4.12
N TYR A 123 -5.10 17.17 3.88
CA TYR A 123 -5.07 16.13 2.84
C TYR A 123 -5.99 14.96 3.19
N ILE A 124 -6.09 14.62 4.47
CA ILE A 124 -6.98 13.55 4.96
C ILE A 124 -8.46 13.95 4.82
N GLU A 125 -8.80 15.17 5.24
CA GLU A 125 -10.16 15.72 5.15
C GLU A 125 -10.62 15.92 3.70
N ASN A 126 -9.69 16.26 2.80
CA ASN A 126 -9.96 16.39 1.38
C ASN A 126 -10.05 15.04 0.64
N GLY A 127 -9.62 13.93 1.27
CA GLY A 127 -9.63 12.60 0.67
C GLY A 127 -8.42 12.28 -0.21
N ASN A 128 -7.35 13.07 -0.11
CA ASN A 128 -6.06 12.78 -0.74
C ASN A 128 -5.29 11.69 0.01
N ILE A 129 -5.44 11.63 1.33
CA ILE A 129 -4.83 10.60 2.17
C ILE A 129 -5.92 9.78 2.85
N HIS A 130 -5.77 8.48 2.75
CA HIS A 130 -6.64 7.48 3.36
C HIS A 130 -5.76 6.57 4.20
N ILE A 131 -5.98 6.57 5.52
CA ILE A 131 -5.19 5.76 6.45
C ILE A 131 -6.03 4.55 6.82
N ILE A 132 -5.46 3.35 6.73
CA ILE A 132 -6.09 2.12 7.18
C ILE A 132 -5.30 1.49 8.32
N GLU A 133 -6.03 0.87 9.24
CA GLU A 133 -5.47 0.14 10.35
C GLU A 133 -5.87 -1.32 10.28
N LEU A 134 -4.95 -2.20 10.67
CA LEU A 134 -5.27 -3.59 10.94
C LEU A 134 -5.62 -3.73 12.41
N ASN A 135 -6.72 -4.43 12.71
CA ASN A 135 -6.95 -4.87 14.09
C ASN A 135 -6.09 -6.09 14.38
N LYS A 136 -5.79 -6.30 15.67
CA LYS A 136 -4.99 -7.44 16.14
C LYS A 136 -5.56 -8.80 15.70
N ASN A 137 -6.89 -8.88 15.52
CA ASN A 137 -7.58 -10.10 15.07
C ASN A 137 -7.60 -10.24 13.54
N ASP A 138 -7.18 -9.22 12.80
CA ASP A 138 -7.19 -9.18 11.35
C ASP A 138 -5.82 -9.57 10.80
N PHE A 139 -4.75 -9.27 11.54
CA PHE A 139 -3.39 -9.60 11.11
C PHE A 139 -2.69 -10.56 12.08
N ILE A 140 -2.54 -11.81 11.67
CA ILE A 140 -1.72 -12.78 12.40
C ILE A 140 -0.31 -12.71 11.83
N LYS A 141 0.62 -12.14 12.61
CA LYS A 141 2.04 -12.25 12.29
C LYS A 141 2.40 -13.73 12.17
N PRO A 142 3.04 -14.17 11.07
CA PRO A 142 3.40 -15.57 10.93
C PRO A 142 4.33 -16.00 12.06
N ASN A 143 3.96 -17.09 12.72
CA ASN A 143 4.78 -17.69 13.78
C ASN A 143 5.82 -18.68 13.22
N TYR A 144 5.73 -19.00 11.92
CA TYR A 144 6.62 -19.94 11.27
C TYR A 144 7.73 -19.20 10.51
N ILE A 145 8.98 -19.59 10.78
CA ILE A 145 10.15 -19.14 10.05
C ILE A 145 10.58 -20.32 9.18
N PHE A 146 10.42 -20.17 7.86
CA PHE A 146 10.92 -21.19 6.92
C PHE A 146 12.44 -21.26 7.01
N PRO A 147 13.05 -22.46 6.85
CA PRO A 147 14.49 -22.59 6.68
C PRO A 147 14.96 -21.67 5.56
N ASN A 148 15.95 -20.83 5.85
CA ASN A 148 16.43 -19.84 4.91
C ASN A 148 17.87 -20.15 4.46
N ASP A 149 18.04 -20.40 3.16
CA ASP A 149 19.35 -20.61 2.54
C ASP A 149 20.20 -19.33 2.47
N PHE A 150 19.56 -18.15 2.63
CA PHE A 150 20.21 -16.84 2.51
C PHE A 150 20.93 -16.37 3.78
N LYS A 151 21.02 -17.19 4.84
CA LYS A 151 21.67 -16.86 6.14
C LYS A 151 21.13 -15.59 6.81
N ASP A 152 19.92 -15.14 6.50
CA ASP A 152 19.30 -14.03 7.23
C ASP A 152 18.96 -14.48 8.66
N SER A 153 18.96 -13.53 9.60
CA SER A 153 18.42 -13.79 10.93
C SER A 153 16.90 -13.98 10.90
N ASP A 154 16.38 -14.77 11.83
CA ASP A 154 14.95 -14.97 12.06
C ASP A 154 14.16 -13.67 12.10
N ARG A 155 14.73 -12.65 12.77
CA ARG A 155 14.14 -11.30 12.84
C ARG A 155 13.99 -10.67 11.46
N ARG A 156 14.99 -10.81 10.58
CA ARG A 156 14.98 -10.25 9.22
C ARG A 156 14.00 -11.02 8.32
N VAL A 157 13.94 -12.35 8.44
CA VAL A 157 12.96 -13.17 7.72
C VAL A 157 11.53 -12.80 8.12
N LEU A 158 11.24 -12.75 9.42
CA LEU A 158 9.92 -12.34 9.93
C LEU A 158 9.54 -10.92 9.51
N GLY A 159 10.50 -9.99 9.51
CA GLY A 159 10.27 -8.62 9.06
C GLY A 159 9.84 -8.55 7.60
N ARG A 160 10.56 -9.24 6.70
CA ARG A 160 10.23 -9.31 5.28
C ARG A 160 8.89 -9.99 5.02
N LEU A 161 8.63 -11.10 5.71
CA LEU A 161 7.37 -11.81 5.59
C LEU A 161 6.19 -10.95 6.05
N THR A 162 6.36 -10.22 7.16
CA THR A 162 5.35 -9.27 7.67
C THR A 162 5.09 -8.15 6.66
N HIS A 163 6.15 -7.58 6.08
CA HIS A 163 6.02 -6.54 5.06
C HIS A 163 5.28 -7.07 3.81
N ASN A 164 5.65 -8.25 3.31
CA ASN A 164 4.95 -8.86 2.16
C ASN A 164 3.45 -9.06 2.43
N LEU A 165 3.07 -9.45 3.65
CA LEU A 165 1.66 -9.58 4.03
C LEU A 165 0.94 -8.23 4.09
N HIS A 166 1.59 -7.18 4.60
CA HIS A 166 1.03 -5.82 4.55
C HIS A 166 0.79 -5.35 3.11
N LEU A 167 1.73 -5.62 2.20
CA LEU A 167 1.58 -5.29 0.79
C LEU A 167 0.46 -6.09 0.13
N ALA A 168 0.41 -7.41 0.36
CA ALA A 168 -0.67 -8.25 -0.16
C ALA A 168 -2.04 -7.76 0.31
N PHE A 169 -2.17 -7.42 1.60
CA PHE A 169 -3.38 -6.82 2.14
C PHE A 169 -3.72 -5.48 1.48
N LEU A 170 -2.75 -4.58 1.28
CA LEU A 170 -2.99 -3.30 0.61
C LEU A 170 -3.47 -3.47 -0.83
N PHE A 171 -2.87 -4.39 -1.60
CA PHE A 171 -3.31 -4.69 -2.96
C PHE A 171 -4.74 -5.21 -2.99
N GLU A 172 -5.07 -6.15 -2.09
CA GLU A 172 -6.43 -6.69 -1.97
C GLU A 172 -7.44 -5.61 -1.53
N TYR A 173 -7.09 -4.84 -0.50
CA TYR A 173 -7.90 -3.76 0.03
C TYR A 173 -8.21 -2.70 -1.03
N SER A 174 -7.23 -2.37 -1.86
CA SER A 174 -7.33 -1.34 -2.90
C SER A 174 -7.76 -1.90 -4.27
N ALA A 175 -8.06 -3.19 -4.37
CA ALA A 175 -8.63 -3.78 -5.57
C ALA A 175 -9.92 -3.01 -5.96
N GLY A 176 -10.07 -2.72 -7.25
CA GLY A 176 -11.21 -1.94 -7.75
C GLY A 176 -11.18 -0.44 -7.45
N PHE A 177 -10.28 0.07 -6.60
CA PHE A 177 -10.18 1.51 -6.34
C PHE A 177 -9.59 2.28 -7.51
N SER A 178 -8.86 1.61 -8.40
CA SER A 178 -8.20 2.25 -9.52
C SER A 178 -7.92 1.33 -10.70
N SER A 179 -7.55 1.92 -11.83
CA SER A 179 -6.98 1.18 -12.97
C SER A 179 -5.49 0.89 -12.81
N HIS A 180 -4.76 1.72 -12.03
CA HIS A 180 -3.33 1.55 -11.79
C HIS A 180 -3.01 1.79 -10.32
N ILE A 181 -2.24 0.87 -9.73
CA ILE A 181 -1.75 0.98 -8.35
C ILE A 181 -0.24 1.14 -8.39
N LEU A 182 0.27 2.16 -7.70
CA LEU A 182 1.70 2.36 -7.47
C LEU A 182 2.05 2.02 -6.01
N GLN A 183 2.86 1.00 -5.81
CA GLN A 183 3.41 0.67 -4.51
C GLN A 183 4.63 1.54 -4.19
N LEU A 184 4.67 2.08 -2.97
CA LEU A 184 5.74 2.91 -2.45
C LEU A 184 6.32 2.31 -1.16
N GLU A 185 7.55 2.70 -0.85
CA GLU A 185 8.18 2.52 0.46
C GLU A 185 7.98 3.78 1.31
N ASP A 186 7.97 3.64 2.64
CA ASP A 186 7.70 4.75 3.55
C ASP A 186 8.88 5.70 3.80
N ASP A 187 10.05 5.44 3.22
CA ASP A 187 11.28 6.22 3.37
C ASP A 187 11.89 6.74 2.06
N ILE A 188 11.02 7.10 1.10
CA ILE A 188 11.42 7.72 -0.17
C ILE A 188 11.25 9.26 -0.14
N ILE A 189 11.88 9.94 -1.10
CA ILE A 189 11.61 11.35 -1.40
C ILE A 189 11.22 11.43 -2.87
N ALA A 190 9.98 11.86 -3.14
CA ALA A 190 9.49 12.04 -4.50
C ALA A 190 10.15 13.26 -5.16
N ASP A 191 10.51 13.13 -6.43
CA ASP A 191 10.90 14.28 -7.27
C ASP A 191 9.67 15.14 -7.56
N THR A 192 9.85 16.44 -7.76
CA THR A 192 8.79 17.41 -8.01
C THR A 192 7.90 17.10 -9.22
N ASN A 193 8.43 16.44 -10.26
CA ASN A 193 7.72 16.09 -11.49
C ASN A 193 7.36 14.59 -11.60
N TYR A 194 7.49 13.83 -10.52
CA TYR A 194 7.30 12.38 -10.53
C TYR A 194 5.94 11.94 -11.11
N LEU A 195 4.85 12.65 -10.78
CA LEU A 195 3.51 12.28 -11.24
C LEU A 195 3.37 12.47 -12.76
N GLU A 196 3.96 13.53 -13.32
CA GLU A 196 3.94 13.76 -14.77
C GLU A 196 4.71 12.65 -15.51
N ILE A 197 5.86 12.26 -14.97
CA ILE A 197 6.67 11.16 -15.50
C ILE A 197 5.87 9.85 -15.47
N ILE A 198 5.24 9.52 -14.34
CA ILE A 198 4.43 8.30 -14.20
C ILE A 198 3.26 8.32 -15.20
N LYS A 199 2.52 9.43 -15.29
CA LYS A 199 1.41 9.57 -16.26
C LYS A 199 1.89 9.41 -17.70
N SER A 200 3.07 9.94 -18.03
CA SER A 200 3.70 9.80 -19.35
C SER A 200 4.03 8.33 -19.65
N ILE A 201 4.62 7.61 -18.69
CA ILE A 201 4.93 6.18 -18.82
C ILE A 201 3.65 5.36 -19.00
N LEU A 202 2.63 5.58 -18.18
CA LEU A 202 1.34 4.87 -18.30
C LEU A 202 0.70 5.08 -19.67
N LYS A 203 0.78 6.31 -20.20
CA LYS A 203 0.28 6.63 -21.54
C LYS A 203 1.10 5.92 -22.64
N ALA A 204 2.42 5.91 -22.51
CA ALA A 204 3.31 5.25 -23.46
C ALA A 204 3.10 3.72 -23.48
N CYS A 205 2.86 3.13 -22.31
CA CYS A 205 2.67 1.68 -22.14
C CYS A 205 1.21 1.22 -22.29
N LYS A 206 0.29 2.09 -22.73
CA LYS A 206 -1.15 1.79 -22.77
C LYS A 206 -1.51 0.54 -23.60
N ASN A 207 -0.76 0.27 -24.67
CA ASN A 207 -0.99 -0.87 -25.57
C ASN A 207 0.04 -1.98 -25.38
N GLU A 208 0.93 -1.84 -24.39
CA GLU A 208 1.97 -2.83 -24.12
C GLU A 208 1.43 -3.94 -23.22
N VAL A 209 1.84 -5.17 -23.51
CA VAL A 209 1.54 -6.31 -22.64
C VAL A 209 2.58 -6.34 -21.52
N TRP A 210 2.15 -6.01 -20.30
CA TRP A 210 3.01 -6.08 -19.13
C TRP A 210 3.39 -7.53 -18.85
N THR A 211 4.67 -7.84 -18.99
CA THR A 211 5.20 -9.15 -18.63
C THR A 211 5.66 -9.09 -17.18
N HIS A 212 5.14 -9.98 -16.35
CA HIS A 212 5.61 -10.15 -14.98
C HIS A 212 6.49 -11.40 -14.91
N LEU A 213 7.64 -11.29 -14.24
CA LEU A 213 8.51 -12.43 -13.99
C LEU A 213 8.04 -13.12 -12.71
N LYS A 214 7.42 -14.30 -12.83
CA LYS A 214 7.15 -15.17 -11.68
C LYS A 214 8.37 -16.05 -11.44
N PHE A 215 8.99 -15.88 -10.29
CA PHE A 215 9.97 -16.81 -9.77
C PHE A 215 9.57 -17.18 -8.34
N SER A 216 8.86 -18.29 -8.20
CA SER A 216 8.79 -19.04 -6.95
C SER A 216 8.45 -20.48 -7.29
N ALA A 217 9.44 -21.36 -7.17
CA ALA A 217 9.19 -22.80 -7.11
C ALA A 217 9.12 -23.15 -5.62
N TYR A 218 7.91 -23.30 -5.09
CA TYR A 218 7.72 -23.87 -3.77
C TYR A 218 7.74 -25.40 -3.92
N PHE A 219 8.77 -26.04 -3.37
CA PHE A 219 8.96 -27.50 -3.35
C PHE A 219 8.58 -28.09 -1.98
N GLY A 220 7.35 -27.85 -1.52
CA GLY A 220 6.85 -28.44 -0.28
C GLY A 220 5.39 -28.85 -0.43
N ASP A 221 5.10 -30.14 -0.26
CA ASP A 221 3.73 -30.63 -0.12
C ASP A 221 3.14 -30.15 1.22
N ILE A 222 1.86 -29.76 1.20
CA ILE A 222 1.07 -29.36 2.39
C ILE A 222 0.59 -30.61 3.14
#